data_AF-A0A672YCA8-F1
#
_entry.id   AF-A0A672YCA8-F1
#
_cell.length_a   1.000
_cell.length_b   1.000
_cell.length_c   1.000
_cell.angle_alpha   90.00
_cell.angle_beta   90.00
_cell.angle_gamma   90.00
#
_symmetry.space_group_name_H-M   'P 1'
#
loop_
_entity.id
_entity.type
_entity.pdbx_description
1 polymer ?
#
loop_
_entity_poly.entity_id
_entity_poly.type
_entity_poly.pdbx_seq_one_letter_code
_entity_poly.pdbx_strand_id
1 'polypeptide(L)'
;MPREDRATWKSSYFMKIIVSMKLSILTNSILLLQQLLDDFPKCFIVGADNVGSKQMQAIRMSLRGKAVVLMGKNTMMRKAIRGHLENNPALEKLLPHIKGNVGFVFTKEDLCEVRDMLLANKVPAAARAGAIAPCDVTVPAQNTGLGPEKTSFFQALGITTKISRGTIEILVSQSLPG
;
A
#
# COMPACT_ATOMS: atom_id res chain seq x y z
N MET A 1 18.05 -21.16 46.53
CA MET A 1 17.17 -20.95 45.36
C MET A 1 16.82 -19.47 45.28
N PRO A 2 17.29 -18.74 44.25
CA PRO A 2 17.00 -17.32 44.10
C PRO A 2 15.49 -17.09 43.93
N ARG A 3 14.89 -16.22 44.75
CA ARG A 3 13.52 -15.76 44.56
C ARG A 3 13.49 -14.88 43.31
N GLU A 4 12.87 -15.35 42.23
CA GLU A 4 12.62 -14.50 41.06
C GLU A 4 11.75 -13.31 41.49
N ASP A 5 12.20 -12.10 41.18
CA ASP A 5 11.48 -10.86 41.47
C ASP A 5 10.05 -10.90 40.88
N ARG A 6 9.05 -10.50 41.67
CA ARG A 6 7.63 -10.51 41.23
C ARG A 6 7.40 -9.74 39.91
N ALA A 7 8.28 -8.79 39.59
CA ALA A 7 8.30 -8.05 38.33
C ALA A 7 8.79 -8.89 37.14
N THR A 8 9.83 -9.72 37.31
CA THR A 8 10.37 -10.58 36.24
C THR A 8 9.39 -11.71 35.91
N TRP A 9 8.70 -12.27 36.91
CA TRP A 9 7.65 -13.28 36.68
C TRP A 9 6.46 -12.71 35.89
N LYS A 10 5.96 -11.52 36.26
CA LYS A 10 4.87 -10.85 35.53
C LYS A 10 5.26 -10.52 34.09
N SER A 11 6.47 -10.01 33.87
CA SER A 11 7.00 -9.73 32.53
C SER A 11 7.09 -10.99 31.68
N SER A 12 7.64 -12.08 32.23
CA SER A 12 7.76 -13.36 31.54
C SER A 12 6.40 -13.99 31.21
N TYR A 13 5.42 -13.88 32.11
CA TYR A 13 4.05 -14.33 31.87
C TYR A 13 3.36 -13.51 30.78
N PHE A 14 3.51 -12.18 30.80
CA PHE A 14 2.95 -11.29 29.79
C PHE A 14 3.59 -11.51 28.41
N MET A 15 4.90 -11.74 28.37
CA MET A 15 5.62 -12.10 27.14
C MET A 15 5.15 -13.46 26.59
N LYS A 16 4.93 -14.46 27.44
CA LYS A 16 4.34 -15.75 27.02
C LYS A 16 2.94 -15.58 26.44
N ILE A 17 2.10 -14.75 27.04
CA ILE A 17 0.76 -14.44 26.49
C ILE A 17 0.88 -13.75 25.13
N ILE A 18 1.72 -12.72 25.02
CA ILE A 18 1.94 -12.02 23.76
C ILE A 18 2.48 -12.96 22.68
N VAL A 19 3.42 -13.84 23.03
CA VAL A 19 3.99 -14.81 22.09
C VAL A 19 2.94 -15.83 21.65
N SER A 20 2.16 -16.36 22.60
CA SER A 20 1.05 -17.29 22.31
C SER A 20 0.00 -16.64 21.40
N MET A 21 -0.37 -15.39 21.70
CA MET A 21 -1.36 -14.63 20.92
C MET A 21 -0.82 -14.23 19.55
N LYS A 22 0.47 -13.88 19.45
CA LYS A 22 1.14 -13.66 18.16
C LYS A 22 1.16 -14.95 17.35
N LEU A 23 1.49 -16.08 17.97
CA LEU A 23 1.56 -17.37 17.30
C LEU A 23 0.19 -17.79 16.76
N SER A 24 -0.89 -17.59 17.52
CA SER A 24 -2.25 -17.91 17.05
C SER A 24 -2.69 -17.02 15.88
N ILE A 25 -2.43 -15.71 15.93
CA ILE A 25 -2.70 -14.80 14.81
C ILE A 25 -1.88 -15.21 13.58
N LEU A 26 -0.64 -15.65 13.80
CA LEU A 26 0.27 -16.12 12.77
C LEU A 26 -0.25 -17.37 12.07
N THR A 27 -0.66 -18.38 12.84
CA THR A 27 -1.16 -19.65 12.31
C THR A 27 -2.48 -19.45 11.58
N ASN A 28 -3.37 -18.64 12.13
CA ASN A 28 -4.67 -18.35 11.52
C ASN A 28 -4.52 -17.63 10.17
N SER A 29 -3.59 -16.67 10.07
CA SER A 29 -3.33 -15.96 8.81
C SER A 29 -2.68 -16.84 7.75
N ILE A 30 -1.81 -17.78 8.13
CA ILE A 30 -1.29 -18.80 7.21
C ILE A 30 -2.42 -19.69 6.71
N LEU A 31 -3.26 -20.22 7.61
CA LEU A 31 -4.35 -21.10 7.25
C LEU A 31 -5.35 -20.42 6.31
N LEU A 32 -5.72 -19.17 6.60
CA LEU A 32 -6.60 -18.38 5.75
C LEU A 32 -6.02 -18.19 4.34
N LEU A 33 -4.72 -17.94 4.24
CA LEU A 33 -4.05 -17.80 2.95
C LEU A 33 -4.07 -19.11 2.17
N GLN A 34 -3.82 -20.23 2.84
CA GLN A 34 -3.89 -21.56 2.24
C GLN A 34 -5.29 -21.86 1.70
N GLN A 35 -6.32 -21.59 2.49
CA GLN A 35 -7.73 -21.72 2.06
C GLN A 35 -8.03 -20.85 0.84
N LEU A 36 -7.58 -19.60 0.83
CA LEU A 36 -7.77 -18.70 -0.32
C LEU A 36 -6.98 -19.13 -1.56
N LEU A 37 -5.82 -19.77 -1.40
CA LEU A 37 -5.06 -20.34 -2.51
C LEU A 37 -5.76 -21.55 -3.13
N ASP A 38 -6.43 -22.36 -2.31
CA ASP A 38 -7.16 -23.54 -2.80
C ASP A 38 -8.51 -23.16 -3.42
N ASP A 39 -9.22 -22.20 -2.82
CA ASP A 39 -10.55 -21.78 -3.26
C ASP A 39 -10.52 -20.97 -4.57
N PHE A 40 -9.42 -20.26 -4.84
CA PHE A 40 -9.31 -19.33 -5.96
C PHE A 40 -8.17 -19.75 -6.92
N PRO A 41 -8.49 -20.13 -8.16
CA PRO A 41 -7.49 -20.61 -9.11
C PRO A 41 -6.57 -19.50 -9.64
N LYS A 42 -7.00 -18.23 -9.54
CA LYS A 42 -6.30 -17.07 -10.10
C LYS A 42 -6.02 -16.05 -8.99
N CYS A 43 -4.82 -15.47 -9.00
CA CYS A 43 -4.43 -14.41 -8.10
C CYS A 43 -3.62 -13.31 -8.80
N PHE A 44 -3.77 -12.08 -8.33
CA PHE A 44 -2.93 -10.94 -8.69
C PHE A 44 -1.99 -10.59 -7.55
N ILE A 45 -0.76 -10.22 -7.90
CA ILE A 45 0.16 -9.52 -7.00
C ILE A 45 0.02 -8.03 -7.30
N VAL A 46 -0.36 -7.25 -6.28
CA VAL A 46 -0.56 -5.81 -6.39
C VAL A 46 0.44 -5.10 -5.48
N GLY A 47 1.18 -4.13 -6.02
CA GLY A 47 1.95 -3.19 -5.22
C GLY A 47 1.02 -2.14 -4.60
N ALA A 48 1.05 -2.01 -3.28
CA ALA A 48 0.17 -1.10 -2.53
C ALA A 48 0.93 0.10 -1.96
N ASP A 49 1.80 0.71 -2.75
CA ASP A 49 2.57 1.88 -2.32
C ASP A 49 1.69 3.15 -2.26
N ASN A 50 1.79 3.88 -1.15
CA ASN A 50 1.07 5.14 -0.90
C ASN A 50 -0.48 5.03 -0.99
N VAL A 51 -1.06 3.86 -0.71
CA VAL A 51 -2.52 3.69 -0.71
C VAL A 51 -3.11 4.05 0.66
N GLY A 52 -4.05 4.99 0.67
CA GLY A 52 -4.73 5.41 1.90
C GLY A 52 -5.78 4.40 2.39
N SER A 53 -6.06 4.39 3.71
CA SER A 53 -7.06 3.47 4.29
C SER A 53 -8.45 3.60 3.67
N LYS A 54 -8.87 4.83 3.33
CA LYS A 54 -10.16 5.12 2.65
C LYS A 54 -10.19 4.56 1.22
N GLN A 55 -9.07 4.63 0.50
CA GLN A 55 -8.94 4.04 -0.83
C GLN A 55 -9.01 2.52 -0.76
N MET A 56 -8.28 1.89 0.17
CA MET A 56 -8.36 0.44 0.39
C MET A 56 -9.77 -0.01 0.78
N GLN A 57 -10.50 0.79 1.55
CA GLN A 57 -11.89 0.50 1.90
C GLN A 57 -12.80 0.56 0.67
N ALA A 58 -12.68 1.61 -0.16
CA ALA A 58 -13.45 1.73 -1.40
C ALA A 58 -13.15 0.57 -2.37
N ILE A 59 -11.86 0.22 -2.54
CA ILE A 59 -11.42 -0.91 -3.36
C ILE A 59 -12.04 -2.21 -2.82
N ARG A 60 -11.97 -2.46 -1.51
CA ARG A 60 -12.60 -3.65 -0.90
C ARG A 60 -14.12 -3.69 -1.06
N MET A 61 -14.80 -2.53 -1.06
CA MET A 61 -16.24 -2.46 -1.32
C MET A 61 -16.56 -2.78 -2.78
N SER A 62 -15.80 -2.24 -3.72
CA SER A 62 -15.99 -2.49 -5.16
C SER A 62 -15.72 -3.93 -5.57
N LEU A 63 -14.76 -4.58 -4.89
CA LEU A 63 -14.38 -5.97 -5.16
C LEU A 63 -15.25 -6.99 -4.42
N ARG A 64 -16.18 -6.53 -3.57
CA ARG A 64 -16.98 -7.42 -2.73
C ARG A 64 -17.82 -8.36 -3.59
N GLY A 65 -17.67 -9.66 -3.39
CA GLY A 65 -18.35 -10.71 -4.14
C GLY A 65 -17.59 -11.21 -5.38
N LYS A 66 -16.69 -10.39 -5.94
CA LYS A 66 -15.89 -10.75 -7.12
C LYS A 66 -14.47 -11.19 -6.77
N ALA A 67 -13.85 -10.49 -5.83
CA ALA A 67 -12.47 -10.71 -5.43
C ALA A 67 -12.24 -10.49 -3.93
N VAL A 68 -11.23 -11.16 -3.38
CA VAL A 68 -10.79 -11.00 -2.00
C VAL A 68 -9.39 -10.41 -1.98
N VAL A 69 -9.24 -9.27 -1.31
CA VAL A 69 -7.94 -8.61 -1.12
C VAL A 69 -7.34 -9.04 0.22
N LEU A 70 -6.15 -9.66 0.17
CA LEU A 70 -5.38 -10.05 1.34
C LEU A 70 -4.04 -9.31 1.35
N MET A 71 -3.80 -8.57 2.43
CA MET A 71 -2.49 -8.00 2.72
C MET A 71 -1.85 -8.76 3.87
N GLY A 72 -0.55 -9.05 3.76
CA GLY A 72 0.17 -9.78 4.78
C GLY A 72 1.66 -9.47 4.77
N LYS A 73 2.33 -9.80 5.88
CA LYS A 73 3.78 -9.59 6.02
C LYS A 73 4.54 -10.52 5.08
N ASN A 74 5.45 -9.99 4.26
CA ASN A 74 6.14 -10.76 3.21
C ASN A 74 6.78 -12.06 3.71
N THR A 75 7.40 -12.04 4.90
CA THR A 75 8.02 -13.24 5.49
C THR A 75 7.00 -14.34 5.77
N MET A 76 5.79 -13.95 6.17
CA MET A 76 4.69 -14.87 6.45
C MET A 76 4.07 -15.43 5.19
N MET A 77 3.82 -14.56 4.20
CA MET A 77 3.29 -14.95 2.90
C MET A 77 4.22 -15.98 2.23
N ARG A 78 5.53 -15.72 2.23
CA ARG A 78 6.52 -16.67 1.69
C ARG A 78 6.52 -18.02 2.42
N LYS A 79 6.38 -18.02 3.74
CA LYS A 79 6.33 -19.27 4.52
C LYS A 79 5.07 -20.07 4.20
N ALA A 80 3.91 -19.40 4.11
CA ALA A 80 2.65 -20.03 3.76
C ALA A 80 2.68 -20.66 2.36
N ILE A 81 3.20 -19.93 1.37
CA ILE A 81 3.33 -20.40 -0.01
C ILE A 81 4.30 -21.59 -0.11
N ARG A 82 5.44 -21.54 0.59
CA ARG A 82 6.38 -22.67 0.63
C ARG A 82 5.77 -23.92 1.25
N GLY A 83 4.88 -23.77 2.23
CA GLY A 83 4.14 -24.88 2.81
C GLY A 83 3.06 -25.48 1.89
N HIS A 84 2.62 -24.74 0.86
CA HIS A 84 1.66 -25.21 -0.16
C HIS A 84 2.32 -25.61 -1.49
N LEU A 85 3.65 -25.61 -1.55
CA LEU A 85 4.38 -25.92 -2.79
C LEU A 85 4.12 -27.35 -3.28
N GLU A 86 3.88 -28.27 -2.34
CA GLU A 86 3.58 -29.68 -2.61
C GLU A 86 2.28 -29.87 -3.40
N ASN A 87 1.30 -28.97 -3.22
CA ASN A 87 0.02 -29.02 -3.91
C ASN A 87 0.05 -28.29 -5.26
N ASN A 88 0.86 -27.23 -5.39
CA ASN A 88 0.96 -26.47 -6.62
C ASN A 88 2.38 -25.89 -6.85
N PRO A 89 3.18 -26.51 -7.73
CA PRO A 89 4.56 -26.07 -7.98
C PRO A 89 4.65 -24.72 -8.71
N ALA A 90 3.56 -24.25 -9.34
CA ALA A 90 3.54 -22.95 -10.00
C ALA A 90 3.72 -21.77 -9.02
N LEU A 91 3.42 -21.98 -7.74
CA LEU A 91 3.55 -20.97 -6.70
C LEU A 91 5.01 -20.57 -6.41
N GLU A 92 5.99 -21.41 -6.78
CA GLU A 92 7.40 -21.09 -6.61
C GLU A 92 7.80 -19.83 -7.39
N LYS A 93 7.21 -19.64 -8.57
CA LYS A 93 7.43 -18.47 -9.44
C LYS A 93 6.94 -17.16 -8.82
N LEU A 94 6.05 -17.22 -7.83
CA LEU A 94 5.54 -16.04 -7.12
C LEU A 94 6.51 -15.54 -6.05
N LEU A 95 7.32 -16.41 -5.44
CA LEU A 95 8.27 -16.05 -4.37
C LEU A 95 9.20 -14.87 -4.70
N PRO A 96 9.82 -14.75 -5.89
CA PRO A 96 10.68 -13.62 -6.22
C PRO A 96 9.94 -12.29 -6.37
N HIS A 97 8.63 -12.31 -6.63
CA HIS A 97 7.79 -11.14 -6.83
C HIS A 97 7.24 -10.54 -5.52
N ILE A 98 7.37 -11.26 -4.38
CA ILE A 98 6.90 -10.81 -3.06
C ILE A 98 7.98 -9.96 -2.37
N LYS A 99 8.18 -8.74 -2.91
CA LYS A 99 9.14 -7.74 -2.41
C LYS A 99 8.44 -6.37 -2.31
N GLY A 100 8.80 -5.58 -1.30
CA GLY A 100 8.17 -4.28 -1.04
C GLY A 100 6.80 -4.40 -0.37
N ASN A 101 5.95 -3.40 -0.55
CA ASN A 101 4.59 -3.39 -0.02
C ASN A 101 3.63 -4.05 -1.01
N VAL A 102 3.41 -5.36 -0.85
CA VAL A 102 2.61 -6.17 -1.77
C VAL A 102 1.36 -6.74 -1.11
N GLY A 103 0.28 -6.79 -1.87
CA GLY A 103 -0.97 -7.46 -1.53
C GLY A 103 -1.33 -8.50 -2.57
N PHE A 104 -2.16 -9.46 -2.17
CA PHE A 104 -2.74 -10.48 -3.04
C PHE A 104 -4.21 -10.16 -3.28
N VAL A 105 -4.66 -10.30 -4.52
CA VAL A 105 -6.08 -10.23 -4.87
C VAL A 105 -6.48 -11.56 -5.49
N PHE A 106 -7.35 -12.30 -4.81
CA PHE A 106 -7.84 -13.60 -5.24
C PHE A 106 -9.16 -13.45 -5.97
N THR A 107 -9.31 -14.11 -7.12
CA THR A 107 -10.44 -13.93 -8.03
C THR A 107 -10.85 -15.26 -8.66
N LYS A 108 -12.15 -15.52 -8.77
CA LYS A 108 -12.67 -16.66 -9.58
C LYS A 108 -13.06 -16.22 -11.00
N GLU A 109 -13.33 -14.93 -11.17
CA GLU A 109 -13.75 -14.30 -12.43
C GLU A 109 -12.59 -14.10 -13.42
N ASP A 110 -12.85 -13.37 -14.50
CA ASP A 110 -11.88 -13.06 -15.54
C ASP A 110 -10.87 -11.98 -15.11
N LEU A 111 -9.63 -12.19 -15.53
CA LEU A 111 -8.50 -11.34 -15.16
C LEU A 111 -8.65 -9.92 -15.72
N CYS A 112 -9.29 -9.79 -16.89
CA CYS A 112 -9.45 -8.49 -17.54
C CYS A 112 -10.40 -7.60 -16.74
N GLU A 113 -11.58 -8.11 -16.37
CA GLU A 113 -12.56 -7.34 -15.61
C GLU A 113 -12.01 -6.86 -14.27
N VAL A 114 -11.35 -7.74 -13.52
CA VAL A 114 -10.79 -7.36 -12.22
C VAL A 114 -9.68 -6.34 -12.39
N ARG A 115 -8.84 -6.47 -13.42
CA ARG A 115 -7.81 -5.48 -13.73
C ARG A 115 -8.43 -4.12 -14.04
N ASP A 116 -9.47 -4.08 -14.84
CA ASP A 116 -10.13 -2.84 -15.22
C ASP A 116 -10.83 -2.19 -14.02
N MET A 117 -11.45 -2.99 -13.13
CA MET A 117 -11.98 -2.50 -11.85
C MET A 117 -10.90 -1.97 -10.91
N LEU A 118 -9.74 -2.63 -10.84
CA LEU A 118 -8.60 -2.16 -10.05
C LEU A 118 -8.04 -0.84 -10.61
N LEU A 119 -7.93 -0.71 -11.93
CA LEU A 119 -7.44 0.50 -12.59
C LEU A 119 -8.44 1.66 -12.50
N ALA A 120 -9.74 1.41 -12.64
CA ALA A 120 -10.78 2.42 -12.52
C ALA A 120 -10.83 3.05 -11.12
N ASN A 121 -10.52 2.26 -10.09
CA ASN A 121 -10.47 2.73 -8.70
C ASN A 121 -9.11 3.31 -8.28
N LYS A 122 -8.16 3.45 -9.22
CA LYS A 122 -6.87 4.10 -8.96
C LYS A 122 -7.07 5.61 -8.80
N VAL A 123 -7.33 6.04 -7.57
CA VAL A 123 -7.48 7.45 -7.23
C VAL A 123 -6.12 8.15 -7.27
N PRO A 124 -5.97 9.30 -7.96
CA PRO A 124 -4.77 10.12 -7.84
C PRO A 124 -4.62 10.57 -6.39
N ALA A 125 -3.56 10.10 -5.72
CA ALA A 125 -3.25 10.54 -4.37
C ALA A 125 -2.61 11.92 -4.44
N ALA A 126 -2.97 12.80 -3.49
CA ALA A 126 -2.31 14.09 -3.34
C ALA A 126 -0.80 13.88 -3.13
N ALA A 127 0.02 14.60 -3.88
CA ALA A 127 1.46 14.56 -3.72
C ALA A 127 1.83 15.00 -2.31
N ARG A 128 2.59 14.16 -1.60
CA ARG A 128 3.14 14.51 -0.28
C ARG A 128 4.53 15.09 -0.47
N ALA A 129 4.85 16.11 0.31
CA ALA A 129 6.20 16.69 0.32
C ALA A 129 7.25 15.58 0.60
N GLY A 130 8.26 15.47 -0.27
CA GLY A 130 9.31 14.46 -0.18
C GLY A 130 8.99 13.10 -0.82
N ALA A 131 7.83 12.92 -1.45
CA ALA A 131 7.55 11.75 -2.28
C ALA A 131 8.17 11.91 -3.68
N ILE A 132 8.82 10.86 -4.18
CA ILE A 132 9.31 10.80 -5.57
C ILE A 132 8.10 10.85 -6.50
N ALA A 133 8.11 11.76 -7.49
CA ALA A 133 6.99 11.86 -8.41
C ALA A 133 7.08 10.72 -9.44
N PRO A 134 6.04 9.88 -9.58
CA PRO A 134 6.05 8.80 -10.56
C PRO A 134 5.80 9.28 -12.00
N CYS A 135 5.34 10.51 -12.18
CA CYS A 135 5.07 11.15 -13.46
C CYS A 135 5.45 12.63 -13.38
N ASP A 136 5.81 13.21 -14.52
CA ASP A 136 6.13 14.64 -14.62
C ASP A 136 4.90 15.49 -14.26
N VAL A 137 5.10 16.46 -13.37
CA VAL A 137 4.05 17.38 -12.94
C VAL A 137 4.21 18.69 -13.69
N THR A 138 3.20 19.08 -14.46
CA THR A 138 3.17 20.37 -15.16
C THR A 138 2.33 21.37 -14.37
N VAL A 139 2.87 22.57 -14.19
CA VAL A 139 2.14 23.68 -13.56
C VAL A 139 1.63 24.60 -14.66
N PRO A 140 0.31 24.80 -14.82
CA PRO A 140 -0.23 25.69 -15.85
C PRO A 140 0.03 27.17 -15.51
N ALA A 141 0.21 27.99 -16.54
CA ALA A 141 0.29 29.44 -16.41
C ALA A 141 -1.09 30.00 -16.09
N GLN A 142 -1.36 30.27 -14.81
CA GLN A 142 -2.63 30.84 -14.36
C GLN A 142 -2.46 31.65 -13.08
N ASN A 143 -3.43 32.52 -12.81
CA ASN A 143 -3.53 33.20 -11.52
C ASN A 143 -3.89 32.19 -10.42
N THR A 144 -3.03 32.09 -9.40
CA THR A 144 -3.19 31.14 -8.30
C THR A 144 -4.21 31.58 -7.26
N GLY A 145 -4.61 32.87 -7.25
CA GLY A 145 -5.48 33.44 -6.23
C GLY A 145 -4.86 33.48 -4.82
N LEU A 146 -3.57 33.12 -4.69
CA LEU A 146 -2.83 33.19 -3.44
C LEU A 146 -2.26 34.60 -3.26
N GLY A 147 -2.30 35.07 -2.01
CA GLY A 147 -1.69 36.33 -1.61
C GLY A 147 -0.16 36.30 -1.68
N PRO A 148 0.50 37.46 -1.69
CA PRO A 148 1.95 37.60 -1.91
C PRO A 148 2.83 37.00 -0.80
N GLU A 149 2.26 36.68 0.37
CA GLU A 149 2.96 36.06 1.50
C GLU A 149 3.60 34.71 1.16
N LYS A 150 3.02 33.97 0.19
CA LYS A 150 3.48 32.63 -0.20
C LYS A 150 4.39 32.62 -1.43
N THR A 151 4.89 33.78 -1.86
CA THR A 151 5.80 33.90 -3.02
C THR A 151 7.12 33.14 -2.83
N SER A 152 7.63 33.05 -1.60
CA SER A 152 8.87 32.33 -1.26
C SER A 152 8.83 30.85 -1.62
N PHE A 153 7.64 30.21 -1.56
CA PHE A 153 7.46 28.80 -1.90
C PHE A 153 7.69 28.54 -3.41
N PHE A 154 7.14 29.41 -4.26
CA PHE A 154 7.28 29.27 -5.72
C PHE A 154 8.71 29.59 -6.19
N GLN A 155 9.38 30.54 -5.52
CA GLN A 155 10.79 30.83 -5.76
C GLN A 155 11.70 29.66 -5.39
N ALA A 156 11.44 28.98 -4.27
CA ALA A 156 12.19 27.79 -3.86
C ALA A 156 12.04 26.62 -4.85
N LEU A 157 10.92 26.55 -5.57
CA LEU A 157 10.66 25.56 -6.62
C LEU A 157 11.18 25.97 -8.01
N GLY A 158 11.79 27.15 -8.14
CA GLY A 158 12.32 27.66 -9.41
C GLY A 158 11.25 28.14 -10.41
N ILE A 159 10.00 28.31 -9.97
CA ILE A 159 8.88 28.73 -10.83
C ILE A 159 8.87 30.25 -10.95
N THR A 160 8.85 30.76 -12.19
CA THR A 160 8.78 32.20 -12.45
C THR A 160 7.36 32.75 -12.28
N THR A 161 7.17 33.54 -11.22
CA THR A 161 5.86 34.14 -10.89
C THR A 161 5.92 35.67 -10.85
N LYS A 162 4.81 36.34 -11.19
CA LYS A 162 4.63 37.79 -11.09
C LYS A 162 3.44 38.11 -10.19
N ILE A 163 3.51 39.21 -9.44
CA ILE A 163 2.38 39.68 -8.62
C ILE A 163 1.52 40.60 -9.50
N SER A 164 0.28 40.18 -9.77
CA SER A 164 -0.72 40.92 -10.52
C SER A 164 -1.96 41.12 -9.66
N ARG A 165 -2.40 42.37 -9.48
CA ARG A 165 -3.61 42.73 -8.71
C ARG A 165 -3.67 42.13 -7.29
N GLY A 166 -2.53 42.04 -6.60
CA GLY A 166 -2.45 41.48 -5.24
C GLY A 166 -2.46 39.95 -5.14
N THR A 167 -2.45 39.26 -6.28
CA THR A 167 -2.41 37.79 -6.38
C THR A 167 -1.19 37.31 -7.18
N ILE A 168 -0.70 36.11 -6.88
CA ILE A 168 0.45 35.51 -7.57
C ILE A 168 -0.01 34.88 -8.90
N GLU A 169 0.59 35.31 -10.01
CA GLU A 169 0.35 34.81 -11.37
C GLU A 169 1.58 34.07 -11.90
N ILE A 170 1.37 32.87 -12.43
CA ILE A 170 2.44 32.06 -13.04
C ILE A 170 2.54 32.42 -14.52
N LEU A 171 3.72 32.83 -14.98
CA LEU A 171 3.91 33.35 -16.34
C LEU A 171 4.11 32.27 -17.40
N VAL A 172 4.77 31.17 -17.03
CA VAL A 172 5.19 30.11 -17.97
C VAL A 172 4.77 28.76 -17.42
N SER A 173 4.20 27.92 -18.28
CA SER A 173 3.98 26.52 -17.93
C SER A 173 5.32 25.80 -17.84
N GLN A 174 5.69 25.35 -16.65
CA GLN A 174 6.93 24.62 -16.41
C GLN A 174 6.61 23.18 -15.97
N SER A 175 7.33 22.23 -16.54
CA SER A 175 7.38 20.84 -16.08
C SER A 175 8.40 20.74 -14.95
N LEU A 176 7.96 20.30 -13.77
CA LEU A 176 8.86 19.98 -12.67
C LEU A 176 9.39 18.55 -12.90
N PRO A 177 10.72 18.35 -12.96
CA PRO A 177 11.28 17.01 -13.02
C PRO A 177 10.96 16.25 -11.73
N GLY A 178 10.57 14.98 -11.88
CA GLY A 178 10.18 14.08 -10.79
C GLY A 178 11.31 13.53 -9.93
#